data_AF-A0A318JV07-F1
#
_entry.id   AF-A0A318JV07-F1
#
_cell.length_a   1.000
_cell.length_b   1.000
_cell.length_c   1.000
_cell.angle_alpha   90.00
_cell.angle_beta   90.00
_cell.angle_gamma   90.00
#
_symmetry.space_group_name_H-M   'P 1'
#
loop_
_entity.id
_entity.type
_entity.pdbx_description
1 polymer ?
#
loop_
_entity_poly.entity_id
_entity_poly.type
_entity_poly.pdbx_seq_one_letter_code
_entity_poly.pdbx_strand_id
1 'polypeptide(L)' 'MPDARCATLVSSLLIARRNATGDETTVCDPDGRPSLTATSDEPGTLLLGDDRRTLHDVSPVRVLTLATS' A
#
# COMPACT_ATOMS: atom_id res chain seq x y z
N MET A 1 11.08 18.98 20.11
CA MET A 1 9.75 18.36 20.32
C MET A 1 9.51 17.46 19.13
N PRO A 2 9.42 16.12 19.26
CA PRO A 2 9.03 15.30 18.12
C PRO A 2 7.55 15.58 17.82
N ASP A 3 7.21 15.83 16.56
CA ASP A 3 5.86 16.14 16.10
C ASP A 3 4.87 15.04 16.47
N ALA A 4 3.81 15.41 17.20
CA ALA A 4 2.79 14.51 17.72
C ALA A 4 1.76 14.03 16.66
N ARG A 5 2.20 13.68 15.44
CA ARG A 5 1.31 13.30 14.33
C ARG A 5 1.68 12.03 13.55
N CYS A 6 2.66 11.23 14.00
CA CYS A 6 2.98 9.94 13.39
C CYS A 6 2.30 8.81 14.17
N ALA A 7 1.65 7.88 13.48
CA ALA A 7 1.11 6.69 14.13
C ALA A 7 2.29 5.79 14.58
N THR A 8 2.07 4.85 15.51
CA THR A 8 3.12 3.85 15.80
C THR A 8 3.08 2.70 14.80
N LEU A 9 1.86 2.27 14.45
CA LEU A 9 1.61 1.24 13.47
C LEU A 9 0.62 1.80 12.45
N VAL A 10 0.81 1.40 11.20
CA VAL A 10 -0.13 1.65 10.11
C VAL A 10 -0.52 0.31 9.50
N SER A 11 -1.79 0.19 9.12
CA SER A 11 -2.31 -1.01 8.49
C SER A 11 -3.10 -0.69 7.24
N SER A 12 -2.87 -1.45 6.18
CA SER A 12 -3.65 -1.42 4.94
C SER A 12 -4.36 -2.76 4.78
N LEU A 13 -5.69 -2.73 4.76
CA LEU A 13 -6.54 -3.90 4.60
C LEU A 13 -7.23 -3.84 3.24
N LEU A 14 -7.02 -4.86 2.41
CA LEU A 14 -7.81 -4.99 1.19
C LEU A 14 -9.24 -5.42 1.55
N ILE A 15 -10.18 -4.50 1.47
CA ILE A 15 -11.60 -4.79 1.68
C ILE A 15 -12.20 -5.50 0.46
N ALA A 16 -11.98 -4.93 -0.73
CA ALA A 16 -12.44 -5.49 -2.00
C ALA A 16 -11.69 -4.84 -3.16
N ARG A 17 -11.48 -5.61 -4.24
CA ARG A 17 -10.99 -5.11 -5.51
C ARG A 17 -11.75 -5.78 -6.65
N ARG A 18 -12.26 -4.99 -7.59
CA ARG A 18 -13.03 -5.48 -8.74
C ARG A 18 -12.79 -4.60 -9.94
N ASN A 19 -12.44 -5.21 -11.08
CA ASN A 19 -12.17 -4.52 -12.35
C ASN A 19 -11.17 -3.36 -12.19
N ALA A 20 -10.14 -3.55 -11.37
CA ALA A 20 -9.14 -2.53 -11.10
C ALA A 20 -7.73 -3.13 -11.10
N THR A 21 -6.75 -2.32 -11.53
CA THR A 21 -5.30 -2.58 -11.45
C THR A 21 -4.59 -1.45 -10.71
N GLY A 22 -3.28 -1.61 -10.48
CA GLY A 22 -2.53 -0.75 -9.56
C GLY A 22 -2.69 -1.24 -8.13
N ASP A 23 -2.68 -0.31 -7.17
CA ASP A 23 -2.70 -0.61 -5.72
C ASP A 23 -1.50 -1.42 -5.22
N GLU A 24 -0.44 -1.51 -6.03
CA GLU A 24 0.84 -2.01 -5.57
C GLU A 24 1.36 -1.10 -4.46
N THR A 25 1.49 -1.67 -3.27
CA THR A 25 2.06 -1.00 -2.11
C THR A 25 3.56 -1.22 -2.11
N THR A 26 4.31 -0.14 -1.97
CA THR A 26 5.75 -0.16 -1.75
C THR A 26 6.05 0.32 -0.33
N VAL A 27 6.89 -0.41 0.38
CA VAL A 27 7.40 -0.04 1.70
C VAL A 27 8.90 0.10 1.60
N CYS A 28 9.41 1.27 1.97
CA CYS A 28 10.82 1.59 1.99
C CYS A 28 11.32 1.82 3.42
N ASP A 29 12.62 1.64 3.62
CA ASP A 29 13.31 2.17 4.79
C ASP A 29 13.33 3.72 4.75
N PRO A 30 13.76 4.39 5.84
CA PRO A 30 13.84 5.86 5.88
C PRO A 30 14.83 6.46 4.88
N ASP A 31 15.78 5.66 4.35
CA ASP A 31 16.73 6.06 3.32
C ASP A 31 16.15 5.90 1.90
N GLY A 32 14.89 5.46 1.79
CA GLY A 32 14.15 5.30 0.54
C GLY A 32 14.42 3.99 -0.20
N ARG A 33 15.09 3.02 0.42
CA ARG A 33 15.35 1.72 -0.21
C ARG A 33 14.14 0.78 -0.04
N PRO A 34 13.67 0.14 -1.12
CA PRO A 34 12.52 -0.74 -1.05
C PRO A 34 12.83 -1.97 -0.20
N SER A 35 12.00 -2.18 0.82
CA SER A 35 12.02 -3.36 1.70
C SER A 35 10.95 -4.38 1.29
N LEU A 36 9.81 -3.91 0.79
CA LEU A 36 8.71 -4.75 0.30
C LEU A 36 7.98 -4.05 -0.85
N THR A 37 7.62 -4.84 -1.86
CA THR A 37 6.64 -4.45 -2.88
C THR A 37 5.58 -5.54 -2.93
N ALA A 38 4.32 -5.18 -2.76
CA ALA A 38 3.21 -6.12 -2.67
C ALA A 38 1.95 -5.56 -3.32
N THR A 39 1.29 -6.36 -4.15
CA THR A 39 -0.07 -6.09 -4.61
C THR A 39 -1.01 -7.02 -3.84
N SER A 40 -2.00 -6.45 -3.14
CA SER A 40 -3.04 -7.26 -2.50
C SER A 40 -4.10 -7.60 -3.54
N ASP A 41 -4.34 -8.89 -3.77
CA ASP A 41 -5.34 -9.37 -4.73
C ASP A 41 -6.49 -10.14 -4.05
N GLU A 42 -6.29 -10.60 -2.80
CA GLU A 42 -7.29 -11.34 -2.04
C GLU A 42 -7.94 -10.47 -0.94
N PRO A 43 -9.28 -10.30 -0.92
CA PRO A 43 -9.97 -9.62 0.17
C PRO A 43 -9.61 -10.19 1.54
N GLY A 44 -9.33 -9.33 2.51
CA GLY A 44 -8.85 -9.71 3.83
C GLY A 44 -7.32 -9.70 3.97
N THR A 45 -6.57 -9.56 2.87
CA THR A 45 -5.12 -9.37 2.95
C THR A 45 -4.81 -8.09 3.72
N LEU A 46 -3.98 -8.21 4.75
CA LEU A 46 -3.58 -7.13 5.64
C LEU A 46 -2.07 -6.93 5.57
N LEU A 47 -1.65 -5.70 5.25
CA LEU A 47 -0.29 -5.24 5.48
C LEU A 47 -0.25 -4.45 6.78
N LEU A 48 0.73 -4.74 7.64
CA LEU A 48 0.98 -4.04 8.90
C LEU A 48 2.43 -3.55 8.93
N GLY A 49 2.63 -2.26 9.18
CA GLY A 49 3.96 -1.63 9.23
C GLY A 49 4.17 -0.75 10.47
N ASP A 50 5.43 -0.54 10.86
CA ASP A 50 5.83 0.46 11.89
C ASP A 50 6.06 1.81 11.20
N ASP A 51 5.06 2.69 11.27
CA ASP A 51 5.02 3.99 10.59
C ASP A 51 6.22 4.90 10.94
N ARG A 52 6.85 4.67 12.11
CA ARG A 52 8.02 5.43 12.55
C ARG A 52 9.32 4.99 11.86
N ARG A 53 9.31 3.84 11.19
CA ARG A 53 10.49 3.18 10.62
C ARG A 53 10.37 2.90 9.14
N THR A 54 9.20 3.09 8.55
CA THR A 54 8.96 2.77 7.14
C THR A 54 8.26 3.92 6.45
N LEU A 55 8.74 4.25 5.26
CA LEU A 55 7.98 5.04 4.30
C LEU A 55 7.12 4.09 3.49
N HIS A 56 5.88 4.45 3.19
CA HIS A 56 5.01 3.64 2.36
C HIS A 56 4.34 4.50 1.28
N ASP A 57 4.21 3.93 0.08
CA ASP A 57 3.52 4.54 -1.05
C ASP A 57 2.64 3.49 -1.72
N VAL A 58 1.62 3.95 -2.44
CA VAL A 58 0.71 3.08 -3.19
C VAL A 58 0.59 3.56 -4.62
N SER A 59 0.79 2.64 -5.56
CA SER A 59 0.62 2.96 -6.97
C SER A 59 -0.82 3.37 -7.28
N PRO A 60 -1.04 4.29 -8.25
CA PRO A 60 -2.38 4.74 -8.59
C PRO A 60 -3.30 3.58 -9.00
N VAL A 61 -4.51 3.56 -8.44
CA VAL A 61 -5.56 2.63 -8.85
C VAL A 61 -6.12 3.03 -10.22
N ARG A 62 -6.26 2.06 -11.12
CA ARG A 62 -6.80 2.25 -12.47
C ARG A 62 -7.97 1.32 -12.70
N VAL A 63 -8.99 1.83 -13.39
CA VAL A 63 -10.12 1.00 -13.84
C VAL A 63 -9.69 0.18 -15.05
N LEU A 64 -10.00 -1.12 -15.02
CA LEU A 64 -9.89 -1.98 -16.20
C LEU A 64 -11.06 -1.70 -17.14
N THR A 65 -10.77 -1.14 -18.31
CA THR A 65 -11.73 -1.07 -19.41
C THR A 65 -11.74 -2.42 -20.14
N LEU A 66 -12.94 -2.93 -20.45
CA LEU A 66 -13.06 -4.09 -21.32
C LEU A 66 -12.56 -3.74 -22.72
N ALA A 67 -11.66 -4.55 -23.28
CA ALA A 67 -11.30 -4.43 -24.68
C ALA A 67 -12.50 -4.88 -25.53
N THR A 68 -13.13 -3.94 -26.23
CA THR A 68 -14.12 -4.28 -27.26
C THR A 68 -13.37 -4.94 -28.42
N SER A 69 -13.68 -6.20 -28.70
CA SER A 69 -13.18 -6.92 -29.89
C SER A 69 -13.88 -6.45 -31.16
#